data_AF-A0A1B9PLU4-F1
#
_entry.id   AF-A0A1B9PLU4-F1
#
_cell.length_a   1.000
_cell.length_b   1.000
_cell.length_c   1.000
_cell.angle_alpha   90.00
_cell.angle_beta   90.00
_cell.angle_gamma   90.00
#
_symmetry.space_group_name_H-M   'P 1'
#
loop_
_entity.id
_entity.type
_entity.pdbx_description
1 polymer ?
#
loop_
_entity_poly.entity_id
_entity_poly.type
_entity_poly.pdbx_seq_one_letter_code
_entity_poly.pdbx_strand_id
1 'polypeptide(L)'
;MVKPKSLLFQLHKYWEIIEQLTRLSRQLMSFDLKTVDRIIINSSIGKQDSNAIKNSLLNADVLQKLTRTDDYQLNPMVLEFTKGLTREHELGLSEVLKARVEGIRHAANLLSEGVEESSSEKLASSTKQLGDLFRKISLQLEQDKHAIMEIAENAKSASTNIPIERRYREVLEAYDQYVEPMNAMLDSGSGGSFYPLLEQTERILDKAVDTLSKRGALYKQRLAVRQIAYQTKELRLQGRLIAKECAQILLPLRQEVRQHNQMTAVMSRLLSDIRKQGASRVLESSALPGWLRERNNRIHIGESTRSFMAEVVNYQPKKVQFPDEDDLPLGEDIVWVDEKVLKAKIKEELPVDNLMDWLSLHYSKLPDDALLRLYHELVLDKQWFASVSPDQSQIKLKTIKVKYHRHSLERG
;
A
#
# COMPACT_ATOMS: atom_id res chain seq x y z
N MET A 1 6.48 0.39 -43.87
CA MET A 1 6.30 -0.15 -42.50
C MET A 1 7.67 -0.27 -41.86
N VAL A 2 7.86 0.38 -40.72
CA VAL A 2 9.12 0.33 -39.96
C VAL A 2 9.36 -1.09 -39.49
N LYS A 3 10.58 -1.61 -39.66
CA LYS A 3 10.94 -2.94 -39.15
C LYS A 3 11.13 -2.84 -37.62
N PRO A 4 10.33 -3.52 -36.78
CA PRO A 4 10.42 -3.39 -35.32
C PRO A 4 11.81 -3.68 -34.76
N LYS A 5 12.53 -4.65 -35.37
CA LYS A 5 13.93 -4.96 -35.04
C LYS A 5 14.89 -3.79 -35.27
N SER A 6 14.67 -3.00 -36.33
CA SER A 6 15.50 -1.83 -36.63
C SER A 6 15.24 -0.72 -35.61
N LEU A 7 13.99 -0.50 -35.23
CA LEU A 7 13.63 0.47 -34.20
C LEU A 7 14.31 0.13 -32.87
N LEU A 8 14.17 -1.11 -32.40
CA LEU A 8 14.82 -1.58 -31.17
C LEU A 8 16.34 -1.46 -31.21
N PHE A 9 16.96 -1.79 -32.36
CA PHE A 9 18.40 -1.65 -32.52
C PHE A 9 18.85 -0.19 -32.41
N GLN A 10 18.13 0.75 -33.03
CA GLN A 10 18.46 2.17 -32.93
C GLN A 10 18.17 2.74 -31.54
N LEU A 11 17.10 2.28 -30.86
CA LEU A 11 16.83 2.64 -29.46
C LEU A 11 17.99 2.25 -28.55
N HIS A 12 18.51 1.02 -28.69
CA HIS A 12 19.66 0.56 -27.92
C HIS A 12 20.94 1.32 -28.28
N LYS A 13 21.21 1.51 -29.58
CA LYS A 13 22.44 2.15 -30.06
C LYS A 13 22.55 3.63 -29.68
N TYR A 14 21.44 4.36 -29.70
CA TYR A 14 21.40 5.81 -29.46
C TYR A 14 20.60 6.16 -28.20
N TRP A 15 20.62 5.30 -27.19
CA TRP A 15 19.84 5.47 -25.97
C TRP A 15 20.07 6.82 -25.29
N GLU A 16 21.33 7.24 -25.12
CA GLU A 16 21.68 8.51 -24.44
C GLU A 16 21.08 9.74 -25.15
N ILE A 17 21.07 9.75 -26.48
CA ILE A 17 20.45 10.83 -27.28
C ILE A 17 18.94 10.85 -27.02
N ILE A 18 18.32 9.68 -27.05
CA ILE A 18 16.87 9.54 -26.90
C ILE A 18 16.46 9.93 -25.48
N GLU A 19 17.18 9.48 -24.46
CA GLU A 19 16.94 9.87 -23.07
C GLU A 19 17.00 11.39 -22.88
N GLN A 20 18.02 12.07 -23.44
CA GLN A 20 18.11 13.53 -23.36
C GLN A 20 16.97 14.24 -24.10
N LEU A 21 16.58 13.76 -25.30
CA LEU A 21 15.43 14.29 -26.02
C LEU A 21 14.13 14.09 -25.25
N THR A 22 13.97 12.94 -24.58
CA THR A 22 12.77 12.65 -23.78
C THR A 22 12.66 13.58 -22.58
N ARG A 23 13.77 13.89 -21.90
CA ARG A 23 13.80 14.89 -20.82
C ARG A 23 13.41 16.29 -21.30
N LEU A 24 13.94 16.70 -22.46
CA LEU A 24 13.64 18.01 -23.04
C LEU A 24 12.20 18.12 -23.55
N SER A 25 11.58 17.00 -23.93
CA SER A 25 10.18 16.97 -24.40
C SER A 25 9.17 17.45 -23.34
N ARG A 26 9.55 17.45 -22.05
CA ARG A 26 8.72 18.00 -20.95
C ARG A 26 8.48 19.50 -21.08
N GLN A 27 9.43 20.22 -21.67
CA GLN A 27 9.38 21.68 -21.82
C GLN A 27 9.06 22.11 -23.23
N LEU A 28 9.41 21.28 -24.23
CA LEU A 28 9.30 21.58 -25.64
C LEU A 28 8.51 20.49 -26.36
N MET A 29 7.41 20.87 -27.02
CA MET A 29 6.60 19.94 -27.81
C MET A 29 7.29 19.50 -29.11
N SER A 30 8.17 20.34 -29.66
CA SER A 30 8.97 20.08 -30.84
C SER A 30 10.38 20.64 -30.68
N PHE A 31 11.32 20.07 -31.43
CA PHE A 31 12.74 20.42 -31.38
C PHE A 31 13.17 21.03 -32.71
N ASP A 32 13.75 22.23 -32.65
CA ASP A 32 14.46 22.82 -33.80
C ASP A 32 15.70 21.98 -34.15
N LEU A 33 16.10 22.00 -35.41
CA LEU A 33 17.23 21.28 -35.97
C LEU A 33 18.53 21.55 -35.18
N LYS A 34 18.76 22.80 -34.77
CA LYS A 34 19.93 23.18 -33.97
C LYS A 34 19.96 22.50 -32.60
N THR A 35 18.79 22.27 -32.01
CA THR A 35 18.66 21.66 -30.69
C THR A 35 18.95 20.16 -30.79
N VAL A 36 18.40 19.49 -31.80
CA VAL A 36 18.67 18.08 -32.07
C VAL A 36 20.15 17.85 -32.36
N ASP A 37 20.76 18.67 -33.22
CA ASP A 37 22.18 18.54 -33.56
C ASP A 37 23.08 18.76 -32.33
N ARG A 38 22.76 19.73 -31.45
CA ARG A 38 23.51 19.93 -30.19
C ARG A 38 23.49 18.70 -29.30
N ILE A 39 22.34 18.04 -29.16
CA ILE A 39 22.17 16.85 -28.32
C ILE A 39 22.98 15.69 -28.90
N ILE A 40 22.89 15.47 -30.22
CA ILE A 40 23.66 14.44 -30.91
C ILE A 40 25.16 14.67 -30.70
N ILE A 41 25.65 15.90 -30.88
CA ILE A 41 27.07 16.24 -30.69
C ILE A 41 27.52 16.00 -29.24
N ASN A 42 26.70 16.38 -28.25
CA ASN A 42 27.06 16.27 -26.83
C ASN A 42 27.11 14.82 -26.32
N SER A 43 26.36 13.92 -26.93
CA SER A 43 26.25 12.50 -26.54
C SER A 43 27.01 11.54 -27.46
N SER A 44 27.43 12.00 -28.65
CA SER A 44 28.28 11.20 -29.53
C SER A 44 29.70 11.13 -28.95
N ILE A 45 30.04 10.00 -28.33
CA ILE A 45 31.38 9.72 -27.76
C ILE A 45 32.48 9.57 -28.85
N GLY A 46 32.16 9.71 -30.14
CA GLY A 46 33.13 9.60 -31.23
C GLY A 46 32.68 10.25 -32.53
N LYS A 47 33.64 10.49 -33.44
CA LYS A 47 33.55 11.16 -34.76
C LYS A 47 32.56 10.52 -35.76
N GLN A 48 31.32 10.27 -35.37
CA GLN A 48 30.24 9.87 -36.27
C GLN A 48 29.56 11.13 -36.82
N ASP A 49 29.25 11.12 -38.11
CA ASP A 49 28.55 12.23 -38.75
C ASP A 49 27.16 12.42 -38.11
N SER A 50 26.93 13.59 -37.52
CA SER A 50 25.63 13.95 -36.89
C SER A 50 24.46 13.71 -37.86
N ASN A 51 24.65 14.04 -39.14
CA ASN A 51 23.65 13.82 -40.17
C ASN A 51 23.34 12.33 -40.42
N ALA A 52 24.33 11.44 -40.31
CA ALA A 52 24.11 10.00 -40.45
C ALA A 52 23.30 9.43 -39.28
N ILE A 53 23.57 9.90 -38.05
CA ILE A 53 22.80 9.54 -36.85
C ILE A 53 21.37 10.04 -36.99
N LYS A 54 21.17 11.31 -37.34
CA LYS A 54 19.83 11.89 -37.56
C LYS A 54 19.03 11.14 -38.62
N ASN A 55 19.63 10.86 -39.77
CA ASN A 55 18.97 10.09 -40.83
C ASN A 55 18.63 8.67 -40.35
N SER A 56 19.49 8.06 -39.54
CA SER A 56 19.21 6.75 -38.93
C SER A 56 18.03 6.80 -37.97
N LEU A 57 17.88 7.87 -37.17
CA LEU A 57 16.75 8.06 -36.25
C LEU A 57 15.44 8.33 -37.01
N LEU A 58 15.47 9.12 -38.09
CA LEU A 58 14.32 9.37 -38.96
C LEU A 58 13.88 8.10 -39.70
N ASN A 59 14.82 7.35 -40.27
CA ASN A 59 14.53 6.12 -41.01
C ASN A 59 13.98 5.01 -40.12
N ALA A 60 14.37 4.99 -38.84
CA ALA A 60 13.86 4.04 -37.86
C ALA A 60 12.57 4.52 -37.17
N ASP A 61 12.03 5.68 -37.57
CA ASP A 61 10.82 6.28 -37.00
C ASP A 61 10.93 6.53 -35.49
N VAL A 62 12.15 6.85 -35.03
CA VAL A 62 12.42 7.30 -33.66
C VAL A 62 12.16 8.80 -33.56
N LEU A 63 12.60 9.55 -34.57
CA LEU A 63 12.27 10.95 -34.79
C LEU A 63 11.31 11.08 -35.97
N GLN A 64 10.37 11.99 -35.86
CA GLN A 64 9.39 12.34 -36.88
C GLN A 64 9.55 13.82 -37.21
N LYS A 65 9.55 14.14 -38.50
CA LYS A 65 9.56 15.53 -38.97
C LYS A 65 8.13 16.05 -39.03
N LEU A 66 7.85 17.23 -38.47
CA LEU A 66 6.54 17.83 -38.60
C LEU A 66 6.27 18.23 -40.06
N THR A 67 5.02 18.10 -40.50
CA THR A 67 4.66 18.34 -41.90
C THR A 67 4.60 19.81 -42.28
N ARG A 68 4.39 20.70 -41.29
CA ARG A 68 4.20 22.15 -41.50
C ARG A 68 5.36 23.00 -40.99
N THR A 69 6.14 22.49 -40.04
CA THR A 69 7.34 23.15 -39.51
C THR A 69 8.55 22.26 -39.77
N ASP A 70 9.73 22.85 -39.92
CA ASP A 70 10.97 22.10 -40.12
C ASP A 70 11.50 21.45 -38.82
N ASP A 71 10.62 21.34 -37.82
CA ASP A 71 10.90 20.82 -36.49
C ASP A 71 10.78 19.30 -36.45
N TYR A 72 11.39 18.74 -35.41
CA TYR A 72 11.39 17.32 -35.12
C TYR A 72 10.61 17.03 -33.84
N GLN A 73 9.98 15.87 -33.78
CA GLN A 73 9.32 15.34 -32.59
C GLN A 73 9.74 13.88 -32.41
N LEU A 74 9.82 13.42 -31.16
CA LEU A 74 9.96 11.99 -30.90
C LEU A 74 8.67 11.26 -31.27
N ASN A 75 8.80 10.07 -31.85
CA ASN A 75 7.66 9.21 -32.07
C ASN A 75 6.92 8.99 -30.74
N PRO A 76 5.60 9.24 -30.66
CA PRO A 76 4.83 9.08 -29.43
C PRO A 76 5.00 7.72 -28.75
N MET A 77 5.13 6.63 -29.52
CA MET A 77 5.34 5.29 -28.96
C MET A 77 6.73 5.15 -28.32
N VAL A 78 7.75 5.76 -28.93
CA VAL A 78 9.11 5.78 -28.36
C VAL A 78 9.15 6.66 -27.12
N LEU A 79 8.46 7.79 -27.15
CA LEU A 79 8.35 8.70 -26.02
C LEU A 79 7.69 8.03 -24.81
N GLU A 80 6.54 7.36 -24.98
CA GLU A 80 5.89 6.64 -23.89
C GLU A 80 6.75 5.48 -23.36
N PHE A 81 7.38 4.72 -24.26
CA PHE A 81 8.26 3.62 -23.87
C PHE A 81 9.45 4.09 -23.04
N THR A 82 10.11 5.16 -23.48
CA THR A 82 11.28 5.73 -22.80
C THR A 82 10.90 6.36 -21.46
N LYS A 83 9.82 7.15 -21.38
CA LYS A 83 9.27 7.67 -20.12
C LYS A 83 8.96 6.55 -19.12
N GLY A 84 8.37 5.45 -19.60
CA GLY A 84 8.08 4.27 -18.78
C GLY A 84 9.35 3.61 -18.21
N LEU A 85 10.45 3.59 -18.96
CA LEU A 85 11.74 3.03 -18.51
C LEU A 85 12.50 3.96 -17.57
N THR A 86 12.56 5.25 -17.88
CA THR A 86 13.30 6.25 -17.08
C THR A 86 12.53 6.69 -15.83
N ARG A 87 11.29 6.21 -15.67
CA ARG A 87 10.33 6.61 -14.62
C ARG A 87 10.02 8.10 -14.61
N GLU A 88 10.22 8.76 -15.75
CA GLU A 88 9.93 10.16 -15.98
C GLU A 88 8.44 10.33 -16.29
N HIS A 89 7.60 10.06 -15.30
CA HIS A 89 6.15 10.05 -15.46
C HIS A 89 5.55 11.43 -15.26
N GLU A 90 4.65 11.80 -16.15
CA GLU A 90 3.74 12.93 -15.94
C GLU A 90 2.53 12.46 -15.14
N LEU A 91 2.05 13.32 -14.26
CA LEU A 91 0.86 13.03 -13.46
C LEU A 91 -0.36 12.91 -14.39
N GLY A 92 -0.99 11.75 -14.38
CA GLY A 92 -2.21 11.52 -15.16
C GLY A 92 -3.38 12.36 -14.65
N LEU A 93 -4.28 12.72 -15.57
CA LEU A 93 -5.53 13.39 -15.20
C LEU A 93 -6.42 12.43 -14.39
N SER A 94 -6.90 12.88 -13.23
CA SER A 94 -7.80 12.10 -12.37
C SER A 94 -9.12 11.73 -13.09
N GLU A 95 -9.56 12.53 -14.06
CA GLU A 95 -10.72 12.23 -14.92
C GLU A 95 -10.52 10.97 -15.78
N VAL A 96 -9.28 10.64 -16.17
CA VAL A 96 -8.99 9.42 -16.93
C VAL A 96 -9.21 8.19 -16.06
N LEU A 97 -8.85 8.25 -14.78
CA LEU A 97 -9.17 7.19 -13.82
C LEU A 97 -10.69 7.04 -13.67
N LYS A 98 -11.42 8.15 -13.46
CA LYS A 98 -12.90 8.12 -13.35
C LYS A 98 -13.56 7.48 -14.57
N ALA A 99 -13.13 7.82 -15.78
CA ALA A 99 -13.67 7.22 -17.00
C ALA A 99 -13.39 5.70 -17.08
N ARG A 100 -12.20 5.25 -16.66
CA ARG A 100 -11.87 3.81 -16.60
C ARG A 100 -12.69 3.08 -15.54
N VAL A 101 -12.97 3.73 -14.41
CA VAL A 101 -13.85 3.22 -13.34
C VAL A 101 -15.28 3.03 -13.85
N GLU A 102 -15.82 3.99 -14.60
CA GLU A 102 -17.14 3.82 -15.22
C GLU A 102 -17.12 2.69 -16.27
N GLY A 103 -16.01 2.52 -17.00
CA GLY A 103 -15.78 1.39 -17.89
C GLY A 103 -15.85 0.03 -17.17
N ILE A 104 -15.35 -0.06 -15.94
CA ILE A 104 -15.47 -1.29 -15.11
C ILE A 104 -16.93 -1.59 -14.84
N ARG A 105 -17.75 -0.58 -14.49
CA ARG A 105 -19.20 -0.75 -14.27
C ARG A 105 -19.86 -1.41 -15.46
N HIS A 106 -19.62 -0.84 -16.64
CA HIS A 106 -20.23 -1.29 -17.87
C HIS A 106 -19.81 -2.73 -18.20
N ALA A 107 -18.52 -3.04 -18.10
CA ALA A 107 -18.02 -4.38 -18.37
C ALA A 107 -18.49 -5.42 -17.34
N ALA A 108 -18.65 -5.03 -16.07
CA ALA A 108 -19.19 -5.90 -15.03
C ALA A 108 -20.68 -6.22 -15.26
N ASN A 109 -21.48 -5.24 -15.71
CA ASN A 109 -22.87 -5.46 -16.07
C ASN A 109 -22.99 -6.39 -17.29
N LEU A 110 -22.20 -6.16 -18.34
CA LEU A 110 -22.14 -7.05 -19.51
C LEU A 110 -21.73 -8.48 -19.15
N LEU A 111 -20.84 -8.64 -18.16
CA LEU A 111 -20.47 -9.95 -17.65
C LEU A 111 -21.65 -10.62 -16.94
N SER A 112 -22.38 -9.89 -16.09
CA SER A 112 -23.58 -10.39 -15.42
C SER A 112 -24.65 -10.84 -16.42
N GLU A 113 -24.93 -10.02 -17.44
CA GLU A 113 -25.85 -10.37 -18.53
C GLU A 113 -25.37 -11.62 -19.28
N GLY A 114 -24.06 -11.70 -19.58
CA GLY A 114 -23.47 -12.86 -20.24
C GLY A 114 -23.58 -14.15 -19.42
N VAL A 115 -23.50 -14.07 -18.09
CA VAL A 115 -23.78 -15.19 -17.19
C VAL A 115 -25.25 -15.57 -17.27
N GLU A 116 -26.17 -14.62 -17.19
CA GLU A 116 -27.62 -14.89 -17.18
C GLU A 116 -28.06 -15.56 -18.49
N GLU A 117 -27.67 -15.01 -19.63
CA GLU A 117 -27.96 -15.52 -20.98
C GLU A 117 -27.17 -16.79 -21.35
N SER A 118 -26.20 -17.21 -20.53
CA SER A 118 -25.27 -18.30 -20.85
C SER A 118 -24.46 -18.08 -22.14
N SER A 119 -24.17 -16.82 -22.49
CA SER A 119 -23.41 -16.46 -23.69
C SER A 119 -21.90 -16.51 -23.43
N SER A 120 -21.24 -17.52 -24.02
CA SER A 120 -19.77 -17.66 -23.94
C SER A 120 -19.02 -16.46 -24.53
N GLU A 121 -19.53 -15.85 -25.59
CA GLU A 121 -18.88 -14.72 -26.27
C GLU A 121 -18.93 -13.45 -25.42
N LYS A 122 -20.10 -13.15 -24.83
CA LYS A 122 -20.26 -12.03 -23.89
C LYS A 122 -19.38 -12.21 -22.66
N LEU A 123 -19.30 -13.43 -22.11
CA LEU A 123 -18.40 -13.75 -21.00
C LEU A 123 -16.93 -13.52 -21.35
N ALA A 124 -16.47 -14.03 -22.49
CA ALA A 124 -15.07 -13.89 -22.89
C ALA A 124 -14.68 -12.44 -23.17
N SER A 125 -15.54 -11.69 -23.87
CA SER A 125 -15.30 -10.28 -24.20
C SER A 125 -15.31 -9.38 -22.95
N SER A 126 -16.30 -9.52 -22.08
CA SER A 126 -16.40 -8.75 -20.82
C SER A 126 -15.24 -9.06 -19.86
N THR A 127 -14.86 -10.33 -19.71
CA THR A 127 -13.70 -10.74 -18.89
C THR A 127 -12.40 -10.12 -19.41
N LYS A 128 -12.20 -10.11 -20.75
CA LYS A 128 -11.05 -9.46 -21.38
C LYS A 128 -11.06 -7.95 -21.15
N GLN A 129 -12.21 -7.30 -21.33
CA GLN A 129 -12.35 -5.86 -21.11
C GLN A 129 -12.04 -5.47 -19.66
N LEU A 130 -12.56 -6.22 -18.68
CA LEU A 130 -12.25 -6.01 -17.27
C LEU A 130 -10.75 -6.16 -16.99
N GLY A 131 -10.12 -7.22 -17.49
CA GLY A 131 -8.67 -7.42 -17.33
C GLY A 131 -7.83 -6.30 -17.93
N ASP A 132 -8.20 -5.81 -19.12
CA ASP A 132 -7.53 -4.67 -19.75
C ASP A 132 -7.71 -3.37 -18.97
N LEU A 133 -8.91 -3.12 -18.43
CA LEU A 133 -9.18 -1.94 -17.59
C LEU A 133 -8.39 -2.00 -16.28
N PHE A 134 -8.40 -3.14 -15.57
CA PHE A 134 -7.67 -3.30 -14.32
C PHE A 134 -6.15 -3.12 -14.50
N ARG A 135 -5.58 -3.73 -15.54
CA ARG A 135 -4.16 -3.54 -15.87
C ARG A 135 -3.82 -2.08 -16.16
N LYS A 136 -4.67 -1.39 -16.93
CA LYS A 136 -4.47 0.04 -17.24
C LYS A 136 -4.56 0.92 -16.01
N ILE A 137 -5.52 0.67 -15.12
CA ILE A 137 -5.67 1.43 -13.87
C ILE A 137 -4.47 1.16 -12.95
N SER A 138 -4.08 -0.10 -12.76
CA SER A 138 -2.91 -0.47 -11.95
C SER A 138 -1.65 0.23 -12.44
N LEU A 139 -1.38 0.17 -13.75
CA LEU A 139 -0.23 0.86 -14.34
C LEU A 139 -0.30 2.36 -14.11
N GLN A 140 -1.47 2.98 -14.34
CA GLN A 140 -1.63 4.41 -14.16
C GLN A 140 -1.38 4.83 -12.70
N LEU A 141 -1.90 4.10 -11.72
CA LEU A 141 -1.67 4.39 -10.31
C LEU A 141 -0.18 4.32 -9.93
N GLU A 142 0.56 3.34 -10.47
CA GLU A 142 2.01 3.24 -10.27
C GLU A 142 2.76 4.41 -10.91
N GLN A 143 2.40 4.77 -12.15
CA GLN A 143 2.99 5.91 -12.86
C GLN A 143 2.76 7.22 -12.11
N ASP A 144 1.52 7.46 -11.68
CA ASP A 144 1.14 8.65 -10.94
C ASP A 144 1.87 8.74 -9.59
N LYS A 145 2.04 7.61 -8.90
CA LYS A 145 2.85 7.54 -7.67
C LYS A 145 4.28 8.00 -7.92
N HIS A 146 4.91 7.54 -8.99
CA HIS A 146 6.26 7.95 -9.36
C HIS A 146 6.34 9.44 -9.71
N ALA A 147 5.37 9.96 -10.48
CA ALA A 147 5.27 11.38 -10.79
C ALA A 147 5.18 12.23 -9.50
N ILE A 148 4.36 11.80 -8.53
CA ILE A 148 4.22 12.48 -7.24
C ILE A 148 5.52 12.48 -6.44
N MET A 149 6.25 11.36 -6.43
CA MET A 149 7.56 11.29 -5.79
C MET A 149 8.54 12.28 -6.44
N GLU A 150 8.57 12.36 -7.77
CA GLU A 150 9.43 13.31 -8.48
C GLU A 150 9.06 14.77 -8.17
N ILE A 151 7.77 15.12 -8.15
CA ILE A 151 7.30 16.47 -7.77
C ILE A 151 7.76 16.84 -6.36
N ALA A 152 7.64 15.89 -5.42
CA ALA A 152 8.05 16.11 -4.04
C ALA A 152 9.57 16.25 -3.87
N GLU A 153 10.36 15.47 -4.61
CA GLU A 153 11.82 15.59 -4.63
C GLU A 153 12.27 16.93 -5.22
N ASN A 154 11.66 17.36 -6.33
CA ASN A 154 11.93 18.65 -6.95
C ASN A 154 11.64 19.81 -5.99
N ALA A 155 10.53 19.75 -5.26
CA ALA A 155 10.18 20.76 -4.25
C ALA A 155 11.21 20.84 -3.12
N LYS A 156 11.75 19.70 -2.66
CA LYS A 156 12.73 19.63 -1.56
C LYS A 156 14.16 19.96 -1.99
N SER A 157 14.52 19.73 -3.25
CA SER A 157 15.90 19.89 -3.71
C SER A 157 16.36 21.35 -3.67
N ALA A 158 17.54 21.63 -3.12
CA ALA A 158 18.08 23.00 -3.08
C ALA A 158 18.65 23.45 -4.46
N SER A 159 18.95 22.50 -5.34
CA SER A 159 19.77 22.66 -6.54
C SER A 159 18.98 22.60 -7.85
N THR A 160 17.76 23.12 -7.89
CA THR A 160 16.97 23.20 -9.12
C THR A 160 17.04 24.61 -9.71
N ASN A 161 17.24 24.73 -11.03
CA ASN A 161 17.11 26.00 -11.79
C ASN A 161 15.67 26.56 -11.81
N ILE A 162 14.75 25.95 -11.05
CA ILE A 162 13.33 26.31 -11.01
C ILE A 162 13.08 27.17 -9.76
N PRO A 163 12.44 28.35 -9.90
CA PRO A 163 12.07 29.19 -8.77
C PRO A 163 11.25 28.43 -7.72
N ILE A 164 11.53 28.68 -6.43
CA ILE A 164 10.86 28.03 -5.30
C ILE A 164 9.32 28.13 -5.39
N GLU A 165 8.81 29.31 -5.78
CA GLU A 165 7.38 29.54 -5.93
C GLU A 165 6.74 28.61 -6.96
N ARG A 166 7.41 28.40 -8.10
CA ARG A 166 6.92 27.51 -9.15
C ARG A 166 6.93 26.04 -8.69
N ARG A 167 7.97 25.61 -7.97
CA ARG A 167 8.06 24.25 -7.43
C ARG A 167 6.94 23.94 -6.44
N TYR A 168 6.65 24.87 -5.53
CA TYR A 168 5.55 24.69 -4.59
C TYR A 168 4.17 24.80 -5.24
N ARG A 169 4.03 25.58 -6.33
CA ARG A 169 2.80 25.62 -7.11
C ARG A 169 2.49 24.27 -7.73
N GLU A 170 3.48 23.61 -8.31
CA GLU A 170 3.35 22.25 -8.87
C GLU A 170 2.92 21.24 -7.79
N VAL A 171 3.43 21.35 -6.56
CA VAL A 171 2.98 20.53 -5.42
C VAL A 171 1.50 20.77 -5.08
N LEU A 172 1.07 22.03 -5.02
CA LEU A 172 -0.32 22.38 -4.71
C LEU A 172 -1.27 21.89 -5.81
N GLU A 173 -0.91 22.11 -7.08
CA GLU A 173 -1.69 21.65 -8.23
C GLU A 173 -1.80 20.12 -8.24
N ALA A 174 -0.71 19.40 -8.02
CA ALA A 174 -0.73 17.94 -7.94
C ALA A 174 -1.61 17.42 -6.78
N TYR A 175 -1.58 18.09 -5.63
CA TYR A 175 -2.45 17.72 -4.52
C TYR A 175 -3.94 17.93 -4.86
N ASP A 176 -4.28 19.11 -5.36
CA ASP A 176 -5.68 19.51 -5.58
C ASP A 176 -6.29 18.82 -6.83
N GLN A 177 -5.52 18.61 -7.90
CA GLN A 177 -6.02 18.02 -9.15
C GLN A 177 -5.99 16.49 -9.18
N TYR A 178 -5.18 15.85 -8.33
CA TYR A 178 -5.00 14.41 -8.33
C TYR A 178 -5.26 13.75 -6.97
N VAL A 179 -4.51 14.12 -5.93
CA VAL A 179 -4.58 13.42 -4.63
C VAL A 179 -5.95 13.59 -3.98
N GLU A 180 -6.50 14.79 -3.98
CA GLU A 180 -7.82 15.06 -3.40
C GLU A 180 -8.95 14.33 -4.17
N PRO A 181 -9.04 14.43 -5.52
CA PRO A 181 -9.98 13.62 -6.29
C PRO A 181 -9.82 12.12 -6.12
N MET A 182 -8.59 11.62 -6.03
CA MET A 182 -8.32 10.19 -5.82
C MET A 182 -8.77 9.74 -4.43
N ASN A 183 -8.52 10.53 -3.38
CA ASN A 183 -9.01 10.24 -2.02
C ASN A 183 -10.53 10.28 -1.95
N ALA A 184 -11.18 11.28 -2.58
CA ALA A 184 -12.63 11.36 -2.66
C ALA A 184 -13.20 10.13 -3.39
N MET A 185 -12.55 9.69 -4.46
CA MET A 185 -12.96 8.52 -5.24
C MET A 185 -12.79 7.20 -4.46
N LEU A 186 -11.77 7.09 -3.60
CA LEU A 186 -11.45 5.93 -2.76
C LEU A 186 -12.13 5.94 -1.39
N ASP A 187 -12.90 6.97 -1.07
CA ASP A 187 -13.63 7.04 0.20
C ASP A 187 -14.60 5.86 0.31
N SER A 188 -14.60 5.20 1.47
CA SER A 188 -15.54 4.13 1.81
C SER A 188 -16.91 4.65 2.25
N GLY A 189 -17.04 5.97 2.47
CA GLY A 189 -18.32 6.62 2.75
C GLY A 189 -19.24 6.73 1.53
N SER A 190 -20.43 7.30 1.74
CA SER A 190 -21.46 7.48 0.69
C SER A 190 -21.06 8.43 -0.45
N GLY A 191 -19.91 9.10 -0.35
CA GLY A 191 -19.36 10.00 -1.38
C GLY A 191 -18.39 9.36 -2.36
N GLY A 192 -17.86 8.16 -2.07
CA GLY A 192 -16.87 7.50 -2.91
C GLY A 192 -17.48 6.76 -4.10
N SER A 193 -16.88 6.90 -5.29
CA SER A 193 -17.41 6.28 -6.52
C SER A 193 -16.67 5.00 -6.92
N PHE A 194 -15.38 4.85 -6.59
CA PHE A 194 -14.55 3.74 -7.07
C PHE A 194 -14.56 2.56 -6.12
N TYR A 195 -14.38 2.80 -4.81
CA TYR A 195 -14.30 1.71 -3.84
C TYR A 195 -15.60 0.90 -3.76
N PRO A 196 -16.79 1.52 -3.68
CA PRO A 196 -18.05 0.76 -3.70
C PRO A 196 -18.27 0.03 -5.04
N LEU A 197 -17.79 0.60 -6.14
CA LEU A 197 -17.91 0.01 -7.47
C LEU A 197 -17.03 -1.24 -7.62
N LEU A 198 -15.79 -1.19 -7.14
CA LEU A 198 -14.93 -2.37 -7.12
C LEU A 198 -15.51 -3.46 -6.23
N GLU A 199 -16.06 -3.12 -5.07
CA GLU A 199 -16.73 -4.08 -4.19
C GLU A 199 -17.98 -4.69 -4.85
N GLN A 200 -18.78 -3.89 -5.55
CA GLN A 200 -19.91 -4.40 -6.33
C GLN A 200 -19.43 -5.32 -7.46
N THR A 201 -18.38 -4.94 -8.17
CA THR A 201 -17.79 -5.74 -9.26
C THR A 201 -17.26 -7.07 -8.74
N GLU A 202 -16.56 -7.05 -7.60
CA GLU A 202 -16.08 -8.24 -6.90
C GLU A 202 -17.25 -9.19 -6.57
N ARG A 203 -18.35 -8.67 -6.02
CA ARG A 203 -19.55 -9.47 -5.73
C ARG A 203 -20.19 -10.04 -7.00
N ILE A 204 -20.21 -9.30 -8.11
CA ILE A 204 -20.72 -9.78 -9.40
C ILE A 204 -19.84 -10.93 -9.91
N LEU A 205 -18.51 -10.78 -9.84
CA LEU A 205 -17.57 -11.80 -10.30
C LEU A 205 -17.62 -13.07 -9.44
N ASP A 206 -17.72 -12.95 -8.12
CA ASP A 206 -17.84 -14.11 -7.23
C ASP A 206 -19.17 -14.86 -7.51
N LYS A 207 -20.29 -14.14 -7.69
CA LYS A 207 -21.56 -14.74 -8.13
C LYS A 207 -21.47 -15.39 -9.51
N ALA A 208 -20.74 -14.79 -10.45
CA ALA A 208 -20.51 -15.34 -11.78
C ALA A 208 -19.72 -16.67 -11.70
N VAL A 209 -18.70 -16.75 -10.85
CA VAL A 209 -17.93 -17.99 -10.64
C VAL A 209 -18.82 -19.10 -10.05
N ASP A 210 -19.69 -18.77 -9.10
CA ASP A 210 -20.60 -19.74 -8.47
C ASP A 210 -21.66 -20.24 -9.44
N THR A 211 -22.28 -19.34 -10.21
CA THR A 211 -23.29 -19.68 -11.22
C THR A 211 -22.70 -20.53 -12.34
N LEU A 212 -21.51 -20.18 -12.84
CA LEU A 212 -20.79 -20.99 -13.83
C LEU A 212 -20.39 -22.37 -13.27
N SER A 213 -20.07 -22.46 -11.98
CA SER A 213 -19.77 -23.75 -11.33
C SER A 213 -21.02 -24.63 -11.21
N LYS A 214 -22.16 -24.05 -10.81
CA LYS A 214 -23.44 -24.77 -10.71
C LYS A 214 -23.95 -25.26 -12.06
N ARG A 215 -23.74 -24.48 -13.13
CA ARG A 215 -24.17 -24.82 -14.50
C ARG A 215 -23.22 -25.75 -15.25
N GLY A 216 -22.06 -26.09 -14.69
CA GLY A 216 -21.08 -26.95 -15.35
C GLY A 216 -20.37 -26.29 -16.54
N ALA A 217 -20.11 -24.98 -16.48
CA ALA A 217 -19.42 -24.26 -17.54
C ALA A 217 -17.96 -24.73 -17.74
N LEU A 218 -17.37 -24.40 -18.89
CA LEU A 218 -16.01 -24.79 -19.23
C LEU A 218 -15.01 -24.30 -18.18
N TYR A 219 -14.07 -25.17 -17.79
CA TYR A 219 -13.04 -24.84 -16.80
C TYR A 219 -12.28 -23.55 -17.12
N LYS A 220 -11.93 -23.33 -18.39
CA LYS A 220 -11.21 -22.14 -18.85
C LYS A 220 -11.99 -20.84 -18.61
N GLN A 221 -13.30 -20.84 -18.84
CA GLN A 221 -14.14 -19.66 -18.62
C GLN A 221 -14.23 -19.34 -17.13
N ARG A 222 -14.46 -20.35 -16.29
CA ARG A 222 -14.49 -20.18 -14.84
C ARG A 222 -13.15 -19.67 -14.29
N LEU A 223 -12.04 -20.20 -14.80
CA LEU A 223 -10.70 -19.76 -14.41
C LEU A 223 -10.47 -18.28 -14.78
N ALA A 224 -10.88 -17.87 -15.98
CA ALA A 224 -10.72 -16.49 -16.44
C ALA A 224 -11.49 -15.51 -15.54
N VAL A 225 -12.78 -15.79 -15.25
CA VAL A 225 -13.58 -14.93 -14.35
C VAL A 225 -12.96 -14.89 -12.94
N ARG A 226 -12.46 -16.02 -12.43
CA ARG A 226 -11.79 -16.09 -11.13
C ARG A 226 -10.50 -15.27 -11.08
N GLN A 227 -9.70 -15.28 -12.15
CA GLN A 227 -8.50 -14.45 -12.25
C GLN A 227 -8.86 -12.96 -12.20
N ILE A 228 -9.91 -12.54 -12.91
CA ILE A 228 -10.41 -11.17 -12.87
C ILE A 228 -10.93 -10.79 -11.47
N ALA A 229 -11.59 -11.73 -10.75
CA ALA A 229 -12.00 -11.51 -9.37
C ALA A 229 -10.80 -11.25 -8.44
N TYR A 230 -9.72 -12.02 -8.59
CA TYR A 230 -8.49 -11.78 -7.84
C TYR A 230 -7.83 -10.44 -8.19
N GLN A 231 -7.77 -10.08 -9.47
CA GLN A 231 -7.25 -8.78 -9.91
C GLN A 231 -8.07 -7.61 -9.33
N THR A 232 -9.39 -7.77 -9.19
CA THR A 232 -10.26 -6.76 -8.57
C THR A 232 -9.89 -6.55 -7.09
N LYS A 233 -9.70 -7.64 -6.35
CA LYS A 233 -9.29 -7.63 -4.93
C LYS A 233 -7.92 -6.97 -4.76
N GLU A 234 -6.97 -7.31 -5.63
CA GLU A 234 -5.62 -6.74 -5.62
C GLU A 234 -5.64 -5.25 -5.93
N LEU A 235 -6.38 -4.83 -6.97
CA LEU A 235 -6.50 -3.42 -7.36
C LEU A 235 -7.09 -2.57 -6.23
N ARG A 236 -8.05 -3.11 -5.48
CA ARG A 236 -8.66 -2.44 -4.32
C ARG A 236 -7.64 -2.20 -3.21
N LEU A 237 -6.79 -3.20 -2.92
CA LEU A 237 -5.72 -3.08 -1.93
C LEU A 237 -4.66 -2.07 -2.39
N GLN A 238 -4.14 -2.27 -3.60
CA GLN A 238 -3.08 -1.44 -4.18
C GLN A 238 -3.52 0.02 -4.32
N GLY A 239 -4.73 0.27 -4.82
CA GLY A 239 -5.26 1.63 -4.98
C GLY A 239 -5.32 2.39 -3.66
N ARG A 240 -5.74 1.73 -2.57
CA ARG A 240 -5.75 2.36 -1.24
C ARG A 240 -4.34 2.65 -0.72
N LEU A 241 -3.40 1.72 -0.91
CA LEU A 241 -2.02 1.91 -0.48
C LEU A 241 -1.36 3.06 -1.23
N ILE A 242 -1.46 3.07 -2.56
CA ILE A 242 -0.90 4.12 -3.41
C ILE A 242 -1.48 5.49 -3.05
N ALA A 243 -2.80 5.59 -2.88
CA ALA A 243 -3.42 6.87 -2.53
C ALA A 243 -2.96 7.40 -1.16
N LYS A 244 -2.84 6.51 -0.18
CA LYS A 244 -2.29 6.86 1.14
C LYS A 244 -0.86 7.35 1.03
N GLU A 245 0.00 6.66 0.27
CA GLU A 245 1.39 7.05 0.06
C GLU A 245 1.50 8.42 -0.62
N CYS A 246 0.73 8.64 -1.69
CA CYS A 246 0.68 9.91 -2.41
C CYS A 246 0.27 11.07 -1.49
N ALA A 247 -0.75 10.86 -0.65
CA ALA A 247 -1.19 11.85 0.34
C ALA A 247 -0.10 12.12 1.39
N GLN A 248 0.57 11.07 1.90
CA GLN A 248 1.65 11.20 2.87
C GLN A 248 2.85 11.98 2.32
N ILE A 249 3.12 11.86 1.02
CA ILE A 249 4.22 12.58 0.35
C ILE A 249 3.93 14.07 0.21
N LEU A 250 2.75 14.44 -0.30
CA LEU A 250 2.45 15.84 -0.66
C LEU A 250 1.80 16.67 0.46
N LEU A 251 1.06 16.05 1.39
CA LEU A 251 0.43 16.77 2.49
C LEU A 251 1.38 17.64 3.34
N PRO A 252 2.58 17.16 3.77
CA PRO A 252 3.49 17.99 4.54
C PRO A 252 3.96 19.22 3.75
N LEU A 253 4.27 19.05 2.46
CA LEU A 253 4.69 20.16 1.59
C LEU A 253 3.56 21.19 1.40
N ARG A 254 2.32 20.73 1.25
CA ARG A 254 1.14 21.62 1.21
C ARG A 254 0.99 22.42 2.51
N GLN A 255 1.21 21.79 3.66
CA GLN A 255 1.13 22.46 4.95
C GLN A 255 2.26 23.49 5.12
N GLU A 256 3.48 23.17 4.69
CA GLU A 256 4.62 24.08 4.69
C GLU A 256 4.34 25.35 3.86
N VAL A 257 3.81 25.19 2.64
CA VAL A 257 3.42 26.33 1.79
C VAL A 257 2.34 27.18 2.45
N ARG A 258 1.32 26.55 3.05
CA ARG A 258 0.27 27.27 3.77
C ARG A 258 0.82 28.07 4.94
N GLN A 259 1.77 27.51 5.70
CA GLN A 259 2.44 28.20 6.79
C GLN A 259 3.26 29.40 6.29
N HIS A 260 4.00 29.25 5.18
CA HIS A 260 4.76 30.35 4.58
C HIS A 260 3.84 31.48 4.07
N ASN A 261 2.72 31.15 3.44
CA ASN A 261 1.75 32.14 2.97
C ASN A 261 1.09 32.88 4.14
N GLN A 262 0.72 32.17 5.21
CA GLN A 262 0.20 32.79 6.43
C GLN A 262 1.25 33.71 7.07
N MET A 263 2.52 33.29 7.12
CA MET A 263 3.61 34.10 7.66
C MET A 263 3.80 35.39 6.87
N THR A 264 3.86 35.31 5.55
CA THR A 264 4.01 36.48 4.66
C THR A 264 2.83 37.44 4.79
N ALA A 265 1.60 36.93 4.91
CA ALA A 265 0.41 37.76 5.09
C ALA A 265 0.42 38.50 6.43
N VAL A 266 0.79 37.82 7.53
CA VAL A 266 0.92 38.44 8.86
C VAL A 266 2.05 39.48 8.86
N MET A 267 3.21 39.17 8.28
CA MET A 267 4.32 40.13 8.15
C MET A 267 3.92 41.36 7.35
N SER A 268 3.23 41.20 6.23
CA SER A 268 2.75 42.32 5.41
C SER A 268 1.74 43.18 6.17
N ARG A 269 0.88 42.58 6.99
CA ARG A 269 -0.05 43.29 7.87
C ARG A 269 0.70 44.07 8.96
N LEU A 270 1.62 43.43 9.66
CA LEU A 270 2.45 44.10 10.68
C LEU A 270 3.28 45.24 10.10
N LEU A 271 3.89 45.07 8.93
CA LEU A 271 4.62 46.14 8.24
C LEU A 271 3.69 47.29 7.83
N SER A 272 2.46 46.97 7.41
CA SER A 272 1.44 47.98 7.10
C SER A 272 1.00 48.75 8.35
N ASP A 273 0.88 48.06 9.49
CA ASP A 273 0.51 48.66 10.77
C ASP A 273 1.65 49.51 11.33
N ILE A 274 2.91 49.03 11.25
CA ILE A 274 4.12 49.81 11.57
C ILE A 274 4.20 51.07 10.71
N ARG A 275 3.92 50.96 9.39
CA ARG A 275 3.89 52.11 8.48
C ARG A 275 2.84 53.15 8.88
N LYS A 276 1.69 52.71 9.41
CA LYS A 276 0.56 53.60 9.77
C LYS A 276 0.66 54.18 11.18
N GLN A 277 1.17 53.42 12.14
CA GLN A 277 1.07 53.73 13.58
C GLN A 277 2.43 53.93 14.27
N GLY A 278 3.54 53.68 13.58
CA GLY A 278 4.90 53.75 14.11
C GLY A 278 5.33 52.44 14.81
N ALA A 279 6.62 52.12 14.74
CA ALA A 279 7.17 50.83 15.19
C ALA A 279 7.00 50.60 16.71
N SER A 280 7.21 51.63 17.54
CA SER A 280 7.14 51.50 19.00
C SER A 280 5.75 51.08 19.48
N ARG A 281 4.69 51.72 18.96
CA ARG A 281 3.31 51.49 19.41
C ARG A 281 2.76 50.12 19.02
N VAL A 282 3.17 49.60 17.86
CA VAL A 282 2.74 48.28 17.37
C VAL A 282 3.52 47.17 18.07
N LEU A 283 4.85 47.29 18.19
CA LEU A 283 5.70 46.26 18.79
C LEU A 283 5.56 46.16 20.31
N GLU A 284 5.13 47.23 21.00
CA GLU A 284 4.81 47.19 22.44
C GLU A 284 3.45 46.54 22.76
N SER A 285 2.48 46.62 21.83
CA SER A 285 1.10 46.13 22.02
C SER A 285 0.87 44.73 21.46
N SER A 286 1.56 44.35 20.39
CA SER A 286 1.62 42.97 19.95
C SER A 286 2.72 42.26 20.73
N ALA A 287 2.36 41.30 21.59
CA ALA A 287 3.32 40.27 21.99
C ALA A 287 3.92 39.72 20.69
N LEU A 288 5.19 40.04 20.43
CA LEU A 288 5.92 39.56 19.25
C LEU A 288 5.58 38.08 19.12
N PRO A 289 5.07 37.61 17.96
CA PRO A 289 4.69 36.22 17.81
C PRO A 289 5.92 35.41 18.20
N GLY A 290 5.83 34.69 19.32
CA GLY A 290 6.95 34.04 19.98
C GLY A 290 7.61 33.09 19.01
N TRP A 291 8.65 33.58 18.34
CA TRP A 291 9.51 32.86 17.43
C TRP A 291 10.47 31.98 18.23
N LEU A 292 9.92 31.12 19.07
CA LEU A 292 10.61 29.87 19.33
C LEU A 292 10.23 28.93 18.20
N ARG A 293 11.24 28.38 17.53
CA ARG A 293 11.12 27.04 16.94
C ARG A 293 10.76 26.09 18.09
N GLU A 294 9.50 26.07 18.51
CA GLU A 294 8.95 24.84 18.99
C GLU A 294 8.95 23.95 17.76
N ARG A 295 9.95 23.06 17.68
CA ARG A 295 9.80 21.81 16.95
C ARG A 295 8.58 21.16 17.60
N ASN A 296 7.40 21.50 17.10
CA ASN A 296 6.19 20.76 17.35
C ASN A 296 6.38 19.44 16.61
N ASN A 297 7.16 18.55 17.20
CA ASN A 297 6.89 17.13 17.12
C ASN A 297 5.50 16.96 17.72
N ARG A 298 4.46 17.27 16.94
CA ARG A 298 3.13 16.73 17.16
C ARG A 298 3.25 15.24 16.89
N ILE A 299 3.80 14.53 17.86
CA ILE A 299 3.60 13.10 18.00
C ILE A 299 2.09 12.96 18.08
N HIS A 300 1.47 12.36 17.06
CA HIS A 300 0.06 11.99 17.12
C HIS A 300 -0.06 10.84 18.11
N ILE A 301 -0.14 11.23 19.38
CA ILE A 301 -0.41 10.36 20.51
C ILE A 301 -1.89 9.97 20.39
N GLY A 302 -2.14 8.68 20.14
CA GLY A 302 -3.48 8.13 19.92
C GLY A 302 -4.41 8.35 21.11
N GLU A 303 -5.71 8.14 20.90
CA GLU A 303 -6.75 8.41 21.91
C GLU A 303 -6.54 7.63 23.23
N SER A 304 -5.98 6.42 23.14
CA SER A 304 -5.59 5.61 24.31
C SER A 304 -4.51 6.28 25.17
N THR A 305 -3.54 6.92 24.54
CA THR A 305 -2.44 7.59 25.25
C THR A 305 -2.84 8.99 25.74
N ARG A 306 -3.81 9.64 25.09
CA ARG A 306 -4.49 10.83 25.64
C ARG A 306 -5.34 10.50 26.87
N SER A 307 -6.08 9.39 26.85
CA SER A 307 -6.85 8.92 28.01
C SER A 307 -5.92 8.63 29.19
N PHE A 308 -4.82 7.91 28.96
CA PHE A 308 -3.80 7.65 29.98
C PHE A 308 -3.20 8.95 30.54
N MET A 309 -2.81 9.89 29.67
CA MET A 309 -2.28 11.19 30.10
C MET A 309 -3.31 12.00 30.91
N ALA A 310 -4.61 11.92 30.57
CA ALA A 310 -5.67 12.57 31.32
C ALA A 310 -5.88 11.95 32.72
N GLU A 311 -5.74 10.62 32.83
CA GLU A 311 -5.74 9.92 34.13
C GLU A 311 -4.52 10.30 34.97
N VAL A 312 -3.34 10.48 34.35
CA VAL A 312 -2.12 10.93 35.03
C VAL A 312 -2.25 12.35 35.56
N VAL A 313 -2.90 13.26 34.82
CA VAL A 313 -3.11 14.66 35.26
C VAL A 313 -4.02 14.74 36.50
N ASN A 314 -5.01 13.85 36.61
CA ASN A 314 -5.90 13.76 37.77
C ASN A 314 -5.44 12.72 38.80
N TYR A 315 -4.20 12.24 38.70
CA TYR A 315 -3.66 11.24 39.61
C TYR A 315 -3.44 11.85 40.99
N GLN A 316 -4.32 11.50 41.93
CA GLN A 316 -4.02 11.70 43.34
C GLN A 316 -3.18 10.50 43.83
N PRO A 317 -1.99 10.74 44.41
CA PRO A 317 -1.17 9.67 44.93
C PRO A 317 -1.90 9.00 46.10
N LYS A 318 -2.55 7.87 45.82
CA LYS A 318 -2.90 6.91 46.87
C LYS A 318 -1.57 6.45 47.45
N LYS A 319 -1.33 6.73 48.73
CA LYS A 319 -0.31 6.02 49.50
C LYS A 319 -0.73 4.56 49.56
N VAL A 320 -0.36 3.81 48.53
CA VAL A 320 -0.28 2.36 48.60
C VAL A 320 0.86 2.12 49.58
N GLN A 321 0.54 1.58 50.75
CA GLN A 321 1.60 1.02 51.58
C GLN A 321 2.30 -0.01 50.71
N PHE A 322 3.61 0.18 50.52
CA PHE A 322 4.42 -0.84 49.89
C PHE A 322 4.16 -2.11 50.71
N PRO A 323 3.72 -3.22 50.10
CA PRO A 323 3.58 -4.45 50.87
C PRO A 323 4.94 -4.69 51.50
N ASP A 324 5.01 -4.66 52.83
CA ASP A 324 6.16 -5.25 53.51
C ASP A 324 6.28 -6.69 52.98
N GLU A 325 7.49 -7.26 52.94
CA GLU A 325 7.80 -8.53 52.24
C GLU A 325 6.88 -9.73 52.62
N ASP A 326 6.01 -9.56 53.60
CA ASP A 326 5.00 -10.50 54.07
C ASP A 326 3.60 -10.39 53.40
N ASP A 327 3.33 -9.38 52.55
CA ASP A 327 2.02 -9.12 51.92
C ASP A 327 2.03 -9.21 50.37
N LEU A 328 2.91 -10.04 49.81
CA LEU A 328 2.57 -10.69 48.53
C LEU A 328 1.41 -11.64 48.83
N PRO A 329 0.28 -11.65 48.08
CA PRO A 329 -0.53 -12.85 48.06
C PRO A 329 0.45 -13.95 47.66
N LEU A 330 0.73 -14.88 48.58
CA LEU A 330 1.42 -16.13 48.26
C LEU A 330 0.87 -16.54 46.92
N GLY A 331 1.70 -16.42 45.88
CA GLY A 331 1.26 -16.61 44.51
C GLY A 331 0.47 -17.90 44.49
N GLU A 332 -0.67 -17.90 43.80
CA GLU A 332 -1.43 -19.11 43.47
C GLU A 332 -0.43 -20.25 43.38
N ASP A 333 -0.47 -21.16 44.36
CA ASP A 333 0.61 -22.10 44.64
C ASP A 333 1.13 -22.62 43.30
N ILE A 334 2.28 -22.14 42.85
CA ILE A 334 2.91 -22.69 41.66
C ILE A 334 3.34 -24.06 42.15
N VAL A 335 2.48 -25.06 41.94
CA VAL A 335 2.77 -26.40 42.41
C VAL A 335 3.86 -26.94 41.49
N TRP A 336 5.11 -26.83 41.95
CA TRP A 336 6.26 -27.41 41.27
C TRP A 336 6.12 -28.92 41.31
N VAL A 337 5.69 -29.51 40.19
CA VAL A 337 5.75 -30.96 39.98
C VAL A 337 7.10 -31.28 39.37
N ASP A 338 7.89 -32.11 40.06
CA ASP A 338 9.16 -32.58 39.51
C ASP A 338 8.88 -33.55 38.34
N GLU A 339 8.91 -33.01 37.13
CA GLU A 339 8.63 -33.73 35.88
C GLU A 339 9.51 -34.96 35.69
N LYS A 340 10.73 -34.97 36.22
CA LYS A 340 11.65 -36.11 36.07
C LYS A 340 11.17 -37.33 36.83
N VAL A 341 10.63 -37.11 38.04
CA VAL A 341 10.07 -38.18 38.87
C VAL A 341 8.74 -38.68 38.29
N LEU A 342 7.91 -37.77 37.77
CA LEU A 342 6.66 -38.12 37.09
C LEU A 342 6.91 -39.03 35.89
N LYS A 343 7.85 -38.66 35.01
CA LYS A 343 8.19 -39.46 33.82
C LYS A 343 8.82 -40.80 34.17
N ALA A 344 9.58 -40.89 35.25
CA ALA A 344 10.12 -42.16 35.75
C ALA A 344 9.01 -43.12 36.21
N LYS A 345 8.04 -42.63 36.99
CA LYS A 345 6.90 -43.43 37.45
C LYS A 345 6.01 -43.92 36.32
N ILE A 346 5.71 -43.06 35.35
CA ILE A 346 4.92 -43.46 34.18
C ILE A 346 5.64 -44.57 33.41
N LYS A 347 6.97 -44.50 33.26
CA LYS A 347 7.74 -45.57 32.59
C LYS A 347 7.71 -46.91 33.31
N GLU A 348 7.60 -46.92 34.64
CA GLU A 348 7.49 -48.15 35.43
C GLU A 348 6.08 -48.79 35.32
N GLU A 349 5.04 -47.98 35.13
CA GLU A 349 3.64 -48.40 35.10
C GLU A 349 3.04 -48.51 33.69
N LEU A 350 3.86 -48.46 32.63
CA LEU A 350 3.41 -48.76 31.28
C LEU A 350 2.96 -50.23 31.16
N PRO A 351 1.86 -50.54 30.46
CA PRO A 351 0.99 -49.63 29.68
C PRO A 351 -0.09 -48.95 30.52
N VAL A 352 -0.36 -47.66 30.21
CA VAL A 352 -1.41 -46.88 30.88
C VAL A 352 -2.58 -46.65 29.92
N ASP A 353 -3.73 -47.26 30.20
CA ASP A 353 -4.90 -47.26 29.30
C ASP A 353 -5.62 -45.90 29.20
N ASN A 354 -5.67 -45.12 30.29
CA ASN A 354 -6.26 -43.79 30.28
C ASN A 354 -5.43 -42.81 31.11
N LEU A 355 -4.67 -41.97 30.42
CA LEU A 355 -3.72 -41.06 31.05
C LEU A 355 -4.38 -40.02 31.98
N MET A 356 -5.58 -39.51 31.65
CA MET A 356 -6.28 -38.56 32.52
C MET A 356 -6.79 -39.22 33.81
N ASP A 357 -7.30 -40.46 33.72
CA ASP A 357 -7.72 -41.19 34.92
C ASP A 357 -6.50 -41.45 35.81
N TRP A 358 -5.38 -41.88 35.21
CA TRP A 358 -4.13 -42.12 35.92
C TRP A 358 -3.60 -40.85 36.62
N LEU A 359 -3.57 -39.70 35.93
CA LEU A 359 -3.17 -38.42 36.51
C LEU A 359 -4.12 -37.98 37.63
N SER A 360 -5.43 -38.17 37.46
CA SER A 360 -6.42 -37.80 38.47
C SER A 360 -6.31 -38.65 39.75
N LEU A 361 -5.95 -39.93 39.62
CA LEU A 361 -5.75 -40.85 40.75
C LEU A 361 -4.46 -40.54 41.52
N HIS A 362 -3.33 -40.42 40.81
CA HIS A 362 -2.01 -40.28 41.42
C HIS A 362 -1.71 -38.85 41.87
N TYR A 363 -2.30 -37.85 41.20
CA TYR A 363 -2.06 -36.44 41.46
C TYR A 363 -3.35 -35.66 41.75
N SER A 364 -4.28 -36.29 42.49
CA SER A 364 -5.55 -35.70 42.93
C SER A 364 -5.43 -34.40 43.74
N LYS A 365 -4.25 -34.09 44.29
CA LYS A 365 -4.00 -32.86 45.06
C LYS A 365 -3.72 -31.63 44.18
N LEU A 366 -3.33 -31.82 42.92
CA LEU A 366 -3.03 -30.71 42.02
C LEU A 366 -4.29 -29.90 41.63
N PRO A 367 -4.12 -28.63 41.26
CA PRO A 367 -5.18 -27.84 40.64
C PRO A 367 -5.44 -28.32 39.19
N ASP A 368 -6.64 -28.06 38.69
CA ASP A 368 -7.14 -28.61 37.42
C ASP A 368 -6.31 -28.14 36.20
N ASP A 369 -5.78 -26.93 36.26
CA ASP A 369 -4.93 -26.32 35.24
C ASP A 369 -3.57 -27.02 35.12
N ALA A 370 -2.93 -27.34 36.26
CA ALA A 370 -1.69 -28.11 36.29
C ALA A 370 -1.88 -29.53 35.75
N LEU A 371 -3.01 -30.18 36.08
CA LEU A 371 -3.33 -31.52 35.56
C LEU A 371 -3.52 -31.53 34.04
N LEU A 372 -4.23 -30.54 33.48
CA LEU A 372 -4.42 -30.43 32.04
C LEU A 372 -3.12 -30.11 31.30
N ARG A 373 -2.28 -29.26 31.89
CA ARG A 373 -0.94 -28.98 31.35
C ARG A 373 -0.10 -30.25 31.27
N LEU A 374 -0.01 -31.00 32.37
CA LEU A 374 0.73 -32.26 32.42
C LEU A 374 0.16 -33.29 31.43
N TYR A 375 -1.16 -33.38 31.30
CA TYR A 375 -1.78 -34.23 30.28
C TYR A 375 -1.29 -33.92 28.87
N HIS A 376 -1.31 -32.64 28.48
CA HIS A 376 -0.85 -32.23 27.15
C HIS A 376 0.64 -32.44 26.92
N GLU A 377 1.46 -32.15 27.94
CA GLU A 377 2.91 -32.34 27.84
C GLU A 377 3.28 -33.82 27.73
N LEU A 378 2.59 -34.71 28.45
CA LEU A 378 2.85 -36.14 28.40
C LEU A 378 2.39 -36.76 27.07
N VAL A 379 1.25 -36.33 26.51
CA VAL A 379 0.79 -36.81 25.19
C VAL A 379 1.78 -36.46 24.07
N LEU A 380 2.47 -35.33 24.18
CA LEU A 380 3.42 -34.85 23.18
C LEU A 380 4.85 -35.38 23.40
N ASP A 381 5.11 -36.08 24.50
CA ASP A 381 6.44 -36.58 24.82
C ASP A 381 6.82 -37.75 23.91
N LYS A 382 8.08 -37.78 23.44
CA LYS A 382 8.61 -38.76 22.49
C LYS A 382 9.05 -40.06 23.15
N GLN A 383 8.93 -40.17 24.47
CA GLN A 383 9.42 -41.30 25.25
C GLN A 383 8.47 -42.52 25.28
N TRP A 384 7.24 -42.36 24.78
CA TRP A 384 6.22 -43.40 24.66
C TRP A 384 5.34 -43.11 23.45
N PHE A 385 4.61 -44.12 22.96
CA PHE A 385 3.62 -43.91 21.93
C PHE A 385 2.26 -43.61 22.57
N ALA A 386 1.72 -42.42 22.28
CA ALA A 386 0.36 -42.05 22.66
C ALA A 386 -0.62 -42.44 21.54
N SER A 387 -1.50 -43.39 21.80
CA SER A 387 -2.58 -43.77 20.90
C SER A 387 -3.91 -43.18 21.38
N VAL A 388 -4.68 -42.62 20.43
CA VAL A 388 -5.99 -42.01 20.73
C VAL A 388 -7.08 -43.04 20.47
N SER A 389 -7.85 -43.36 21.50
CA SER A 389 -9.04 -44.21 21.37
C SER A 389 -10.22 -43.40 20.81
N PRO A 390 -11.03 -43.99 19.90
CA PRO A 390 -12.18 -43.30 19.31
C PRO A 390 -13.29 -42.97 20.32
N ASP A 391 -13.31 -43.60 21.49
CA ASP A 391 -14.34 -43.41 22.50
C ASP A 391 -14.16 -42.09 23.28
N GLN A 392 -15.23 -41.29 23.30
CA GLN A 392 -15.29 -40.06 24.10
C GLN A 392 -15.61 -40.40 25.56
N SER A 393 -14.78 -39.90 26.47
CA SER A 393 -14.97 -40.03 27.90
C SER A 393 -15.12 -38.66 28.55
N GLN A 394 -15.84 -38.61 29.67
CA GLN A 394 -16.06 -37.39 30.43
C GLN A 394 -15.61 -37.61 31.87
N ILE A 395 -14.63 -36.82 32.31
CA ILE A 395 -14.17 -36.80 33.69
C ILE A 395 -14.55 -35.47 34.32
N LYS A 396 -14.99 -35.53 35.59
CA LYS A 396 -15.16 -34.34 36.42
C LYS A 396 -13.87 -34.14 37.22
N LEU A 397 -13.12 -33.08 36.89
CA LEU A 397 -12.06 -32.57 37.74
C LEU A 397 -12.70 -31.72 38.87
N LYS A 398 -11.89 -31.09 39.74
CA LYS A 398 -12.42 -30.45 40.96
C LYS A 398 -13.37 -29.29 40.66
N THR A 399 -13.07 -28.55 39.59
CA THR A 399 -13.76 -27.31 39.22
C THR A 399 -14.43 -27.44 37.85
N ILE A 400 -13.86 -28.25 36.95
CA ILE A 400 -14.28 -28.32 35.54
C ILE A 400 -14.64 -29.75 35.12
N LYS A 401 -15.63 -29.90 34.24
CA LYS A 401 -15.93 -31.17 33.56
C LYS A 401 -15.31 -31.17 32.17
N VAL A 402 -14.41 -32.11 31.90
CA VAL A 402 -13.70 -32.19 30.63
C VAL A 402 -14.23 -33.37 29.83
N LYS A 403 -14.60 -33.13 28.57
CA LYS A 403 -14.91 -34.18 27.58
C LYS A 403 -13.70 -34.34 26.67
N TYR A 404 -13.14 -35.54 26.60
CA TYR A 404 -11.93 -35.81 25.84
C TYR A 404 -11.92 -37.25 25.29
N HIS A 405 -11.15 -37.47 24.23
CA HIS A 405 -10.89 -38.80 23.70
C HIS A 405 -9.78 -39.46 24.52
N ARG A 406 -9.95 -40.71 24.95
CA ARG A 406 -8.97 -41.37 25.82
C ARG A 406 -7.62 -41.53 25.11
N HIS A 407 -6.54 -41.23 25.83
CA HIS A 407 -5.19 -41.44 25.33
C HIS A 407 -4.55 -42.54 26.17
N SER A 408 -4.15 -43.62 25.50
CA SER A 408 -3.37 -44.72 26.06
C SER A 408 -1.90 -44.49 25.77
N LEU A 409 -1.05 -44.74 26.77
CA LEU A 409 0.40 -44.74 26.60
C LEU A 409 0.93 -46.16 26.56
N GLU A 410 1.66 -46.46 25.50
CA GLU A 410 2.37 -47.72 25.31
C GLU A 410 3.88 -47.47 25.28
N ARG A 411 4.64 -48.51 25.63
CA ARG A 411 6.10 -48.43 25.66
C ARG A 411 6.62 -48.28 24.22
N GLY A 412 7.37 -47.21 23.99
CA GLY A 412 8.00 -46.89 22.70
C GLY A 412 9.19 -47.76 22.35
#